data_AF-N6TQN9-F1
#
_entry.id   AF-N6TQN9-F1
#
_cell.length_a   1.000
_cell.length_b   1.000
_cell.length_c   1.000
_cell.angle_alpha   90.00
_cell.angle_beta   90.00
_cell.angle_gamma   90.00
#
_symmetry.space_group_name_H-M   'P 1'
#
loop_
_entity.id
_entity.type
_entity.pdbx_description
1 polymer ?
#
loop_
_entity_poly.entity_id
_entity_poly.type
_entity_poly.pdbx_seq_one_letter_code
_entity_poly.pdbx_strand_id
1 'polypeptide(L)' 'MLYSEEGIISRDEFIFHQAISRKIPIVMLTSGGYQKKTARIIANPILNLYELGLINNSQEYYF' A
#
# COMPACT_ATOMS: atom_id res chain seq x y z
N MET A 1 -15.40 -10.49 2.96
CA MET A 1 -15.67 -9.08 2.63
C MET A 1 -15.00 -8.82 1.29
N LEU A 2 -15.77 -8.68 0.20
CA LEU A 2 -15.24 -8.52 -1.16
C LEU A 2 -15.12 -7.03 -1.44
N TYR A 3 -13.94 -6.46 -1.25
CA TYR A 3 -13.62 -5.14 -1.79
C TYR A 3 -13.13 -5.35 -3.23
N SER A 4 -13.60 -4.54 -4.18
CA SER A 4 -13.02 -4.55 -5.54
C SER A 4 -11.57 -4.07 -5.47
N GLU A 5 -10.77 -4.46 -6.47
CA GLU A 5 -9.35 -4.08 -6.55
C GLU A 5 -9.20 -2.56 -6.55
N GLU A 6 -10.08 -1.85 -7.26
CA GLU A 6 -10.13 -0.39 -7.35
C GLU A 6 -10.48 0.26 -6.02
N GLY A 7 -11.38 -0.35 -5.24
CA GLY A 7 -11.75 0.15 -3.91
C GLY A 7 -10.58 0.06 -2.92
N ILE A 8 -9.73 -0.97 -3.05
CA ILE A 8 -8.52 -1.11 -2.22
C ILE A 8 -7.50 -0.05 -2.60
N ILE A 9 -7.26 0.15 -3.90
CA ILE A 9 -6.35 1.19 -4.42
C ILE A 9 -6.76 2.57 -3.90
N SER A 10 -8.01 2.97 -4.12
CA SER A 10 -8.52 4.28 -3.71
C SER A 10 -8.43 4.51 -2.20
N ARG A 11 -8.71 3.49 -1.39
CA ARG A 11 -8.58 3.56 0.07
C ARG A 11 -7.13 3.79 0.48
N ASP A 12 -6.22 3.01 -0.07
CA ASP A 12 -4.81 3.03 0.33
C ASP A 12 -4.18 4.38 -0.05
N GLU A 13 -4.47 4.90 -1.25
CA GLU A 13 -4.08 6.27 -1.65
C GLU A 13 -4.56 7.32 -0.65
N PHE A 14 -5.87 7.32 -0.35
CA PHE A 14 -6.45 8.30 0.55
C PHE A 14 -5.78 8.27 1.93
N ILE A 15 -5.61 7.08 2.50
CA ILE A 15 -5.01 6.91 3.82
C ILE A 15 -3.56 7.40 3.83
N PHE A 16 -2.75 7.02 2.83
CA PHE A 16 -1.34 7.44 2.76
C PHE A 16 -1.20 8.95 2.59
N HIS A 17 -2.01 9.57 1.73
CA HIS A 17 -2.04 11.03 1.61
C HIS A 17 -2.39 11.73 2.93
N GLN A 18 -3.41 11.23 3.65
CA GLN A 18 -3.80 11.80 4.93
C GLN A 18 -2.72 11.62 6.01
N ALA A 19 -2.08 10.45 6.07
CA ALA A 19 -1.02 10.18 7.03
C ALA A 19 0.22 11.07 6.78
N ILE A 20 0.70 11.12 5.53
CA ILE A 20 1.89 11.89 5.15
C ILE A 20 1.67 13.40 5.39
N SER A 21 0.54 13.94 4.92
CA SER A 21 0.24 15.38 5.09
C SER A 21 0.15 15.81 6.55
N ARG A 22 -0.21 14.89 7.45
CA ARG A 22 -0.35 15.13 8.90
C ARG A 22 0.88 14.67 9.69
N LYS A 23 1.93 14.18 9.02
CA LYS A 23 3.15 13.63 9.65
C LYS A 23 2.84 12.48 10.64
N ILE A 24 1.83 11.67 10.33
CA ILE A 24 1.45 10.49 11.12
C ILE A 24 2.24 9.29 10.57
N PRO A 25 3.02 8.59 11.41
CA PRO A 25 3.68 7.35 11.00
C PRO A 25 2.65 6.30 10.58
N ILE A 26 2.89 5.65 9.44
CA ILE A 26 2.00 4.64 8.89
C ILE A 26 2.80 3.41 8.49
N VAL A 27 2.22 2.23 8.72
CA VAL A 27 2.75 0.95 8.28
C VAL A 27 1.63 0.15 7.62
N MET A 28 1.93 -0.48 6.49
CA MET A 28 1.04 -1.45 5.84
C MET A 28 1.47 -2.86 6.24
N LEU A 29 0.53 -3.68 6.70
CA LEU A 29 0.78 -5.07 7.07
C LEU A 29 -0.05 -6.02 6.22
N THR A 30 0.57 -7.13 5.84
CA THR A 30 -0.05 -8.22 5.10
C THR A 30 -0.88 -9.12 6.05
N SER A 31 -2.19 -9.23 5.85
CA SER A 31 -3.14 -9.88 6.78
C SER A 31 -3.34 -11.40 6.57
N GLY A 32 -2.61 -12.04 5.65
CA GLY A 32 -2.81 -13.46 5.31
C GLY A 32 -3.88 -13.68 4.23
N GLY A 33 -4.08 -14.94 3.79
CA GLY A 33 -5.12 -15.29 2.79
C GLY A 33 -4.67 -15.23 1.31
N TYR A 34 -3.36 -15.25 1.06
CA TYR A 34 -2.75 -15.17 -0.27
C TYR A 34 -2.91 -16.47 -1.07
N GLN A 35 -4.02 -16.61 -1.77
CA GLN A 35 -4.10 -17.57 -2.87
C GLN A 35 -3.40 -16.95 -4.09
N LYS A 36 -2.76 -17.75 -4.95
CA LYS A 36 -2.12 -17.24 -6.19
C LYS A 36 -3.06 -16.33 -6.99
N LYS A 37 -4.35 -16.63 -6.98
CA LYS A 37 -5.41 -15.86 -7.66
C LYS A 37 -5.64 -14.45 -7.08
N THR A 38 -5.27 -14.19 -5.83
CA THR A 38 -5.47 -12.90 -5.14
C THR A 38 -4.17 -12.10 -5.00
N ALA A 39 -3.03 -12.62 -5.49
CA ALA A 39 -1.74 -11.92 -5.40
C ALA A 39 -1.77 -10.53 -6.06
N ARG A 40 -2.44 -10.41 -7.22
CA ARG A 40 -2.56 -9.15 -7.94
C ARG A 40 -3.31 -8.07 -7.16
N ILE A 41 -4.35 -8.46 -6.43
CA ILE A 41 -5.18 -7.57 -5.60
C ILE A 41 -4.33 -6.83 -4.55
N ILE A 42 -3.17 -7.38 -4.17
CA ILE A 42 -2.30 -6.79 -3.15
C ILE A 42 -1.06 -6.17 -3.78
N ALA A 43 -0.53 -6.76 -4.86
CA ALA A 43 0.58 -6.17 -5.59
C ALA A 43 0.20 -4.81 -6.22
N ASN A 44 -0.99 -4.70 -6.81
CA ASN A 44 -1.39 -3.49 -7.52
C ASN A 44 -1.52 -2.25 -6.62
N PRO A 45 -2.17 -2.31 -5.44
CA PRO A 45 -2.15 -1.18 -4.49
C PRO A 45 -0.75 -0.75 -4.06
N ILE A 46 0.16 -1.71 -3.82
CA ILE A 46 1.55 -1.40 -3.42
C ILE A 46 2.29 -0.69 -4.57
N LEU A 47 2.16 -1.19 -5.80
CA LEU A 47 2.75 -0.55 -6.98
C LEU A 47 2.19 0.86 -7.19
N ASN A 48 0.88 1.02 -7.05
CA ASN A 48 0.23 2.32 -7.20
C ASN A 48 0.74 3.35 -6.17
N LEU A 49 0.88 2.96 -4.89
CA LEU A 49 1.48 3.83 -3.87
C LEU A 49 2.93 4.22 -4.20
N TYR A 50 3.70 3.29 -4.76
CA TYR A 50 5.08 3.53 -5.17
C TYR A 50 5.16 4.49 -6.37
N GLU A 51 4.34 4.30 -7.39
CA GLU A 51 4.26 5.17 -8.57
C GLU A 51 3.84 6.60 -8.22
N LEU A 52 2.97 6.76 -7.22
CA LEU A 52 2.56 8.05 -6.68
C LEU A 52 3.61 8.69 -5.73
N GLY A 53 4.71 7.98 -5.44
CA GLY A 53 5.74 8.44 -4.51
C GLY A 53 5.28 8.51 -3.04
N LEU A 54 4.18 7.84 -2.69
CA LEU A 54 3.65 7.78 -1.32
C LEU A 54 4.39 6.76 -0.46
N ILE A 55 5.05 5.79 -1.10
CA ILE A 55 6.05 4.92 -0.49
C ILE A 55 7.32 4.94 -1.36
N ASN A 56 8.48 4.79 -0.74
CA ASN A 56 9.76 4.73 -1.45
C ASN A 56 10.65 3.65 -0.83
N ASN A 57 11.66 3.21 -1.58
CA ASN A 57 12.77 2.44 -1.03
C ASN A 57 13.73 3.42 -0.34
N SER A 58 13.45 3.76 0.91
CA SER A 58 14.37 4.49 1.80
C SER A 58 15.13 3.53 2.71
N GLN A 59 15.76 2.51 2.13
CA GLN A 59 16.74 1.70 2.84
C GLN A 59 18.09 1.83 2.15
N GLU A 60 18.77 2.95 2.40
CA GLU A 60 20.21 2.85 2.63
C GLU A 60 20.38 2.00 3.89
N TYR A 61 20.63 0.70 3.69
CA TYR A 61 21.12 -0.15 4.76
C TYR A 61 22.51 0.37 5.13
N TYR A 62 22.61 1.10 6.24
CA TYR A 62 23.89 1.29 6.93
C TYR A 62 24.36 -0.10 7.42
N PHE A 63 25.27 -0.71 6.67
CA PHE A 63 26.15 -1.77 7.15
C PHE A 63 27.43 -1.14 7.70
#